data_AF-A0A5M7QTE0-F1
#
_entry.id   AF-A0A5M7QTE0-F1
#
_cell.length_a   1.000
_cell.length_b   1.000
_cell.length_c   1.000
_cell.angle_alpha   90.00
_cell.angle_beta   90.00
_cell.angle_gamma   90.00
#
_symmetry.space_group_name_H-M   'P 1'
#
loop_
_entity.id
_entity.type
_entity.pdbx_description
1 polymer ?
#
loop_
_entity_poly.entity_id
_entity_poly.type
_entity_poly.pdbx_seq_one_letter_code
_entity_poly.pdbx_strand_id
1 'polypeptide(L)' 'MLNIIKRLLKRIFTSLIGLYAPQAIIIAYALFQIILFPSAPLWLVPIFALIVIYIFSRYVKW' A
#
# COMPACT_ATOMS: atom_id res chain seq x y z
N MET A 1 -32.25 0.07 -3.08
CA MET A 1 -31.36 -1.09 -2.78
C MET A 1 -29.97 -0.94 -3.40
N LEU A 2 -29.84 -0.67 -4.70
CA LEU A 2 -28.54 -0.46 -5.37
C LEU A 2 -27.63 0.60 -4.74
N ASN A 3 -28.18 1.73 -4.28
CA ASN A 3 -27.38 2.78 -3.61
C ASN A 3 -26.81 2.36 -2.26
N ILE A 4 -27.53 1.54 -1.49
CA ILE A 4 -27.07 1.05 -0.18
C ILE A 4 -25.95 0.03 -0.40
N ILE A 5 -26.14 -0.90 -1.33
CA ILE A 5 -25.13 -1.89 -1.71
C ILE A 5 -23.87 -1.19 -2.22
N LYS A 6 -23.98 -0.21 -3.13
CA LYS A 6 -22.83 0.58 -3.62
C LYS A 6 -22.10 1.31 -2.49
N ARG A 7 -22.83 1.89 -1.54
CA ARG A 7 -22.23 2.62 -0.41
C ARG A 7 -21.49 1.68 0.54
N LEU A 8 -22.04 0.50 0.82
CA LEU A 8 -21.39 -0.53 1.63
C LEU A 8 -20.15 -1.07 0.92
N LEU A 9 -20.25 -1.41 -0.36
CA LEU A 9 -19.13 -1.89 -1.16
C LEU A 9 -17.99 -0.87 -1.19
N LYS A 10 -18.31 0.41 -1.43
CA LYS A 10 -17.32 1.49 -1.42
C LYS A 10 -16.62 1.59 -0.06
N ARG A 11 -17.36 1.49 1.04
CA ARG A 11 -16.79 1.60 2.40
C ARG A 11 -15.90 0.41 2.73
N ILE A 12 -16.30 -0.80 2.35
CA ILE A 12 -15.52 -2.02 2.48
C ILE A 12 -14.23 -1.92 1.65
N PHE A 13 -14.32 -1.55 0.37
CA PHE A 13 -13.15 -1.36 -0.49
C PHE A 13 -12.21 -0.28 0.04
N THR A 14 -12.74 0.84 0.54
CA THR A 14 -11.89 1.92 1.10
C THR A 14 -11.14 1.42 2.34
N SER A 15 -11.81 0.63 3.20
CA SER A 15 -11.20 -0.02 4.37
C SER A 15 -10.14 -1.05 3.96
N LEU A 16 -10.45 -1.96 3.03
CA LEU A 16 -9.48 -2.93 2.51
C LEU A 16 -8.25 -2.23 1.90
N ILE A 17 -8.45 -1.19 1.10
CA ILE A 17 -7.36 -0.41 0.52
C ILE A 17 -6.53 0.24 1.63
N GLY A 18 -7.14 0.82 2.67
CA GLY A 18 -6.40 1.39 3.80
C GLY A 18 -5.48 0.39 4.52
N LEU A 19 -5.94 -0.85 4.70
CA LEU A 19 -5.19 -1.91 5.40
C LEU A 19 -4.09 -2.50 4.53
N TYR A 20 -4.41 -2.82 3.28
CA TYR A 20 -3.55 -3.62 2.41
C TYR A 20 -2.72 -2.80 1.42
N ALA A 21 -3.09 -1.54 1.11
CA ALA A 21 -2.33 -0.72 0.19
C ALA A 21 -0.88 -0.45 0.63
N PRO A 22 -0.56 -0.17 1.91
CA PRO A 22 0.83 0.02 2.33
C PRO A 22 1.67 -1.22 2.01
N GLN A 23 1.15 -2.40 2.37
CA GLN A 23 1.82 -3.68 2.18
C GLN A 23 1.98 -4.00 0.68
N ALA A 24 0.93 -3.81 -0.11
CA ALA A 24 0.96 -4.04 -1.55
C ALA A 24 1.98 -3.12 -2.26
N ILE A 25 2.06 -1.85 -1.87
CA ILE A 25 3.02 -0.89 -2.44
C ILE A 25 4.46 -1.29 -2.11
N ILE A 26 4.72 -1.71 -0.87
CA ILE A 26 6.05 -2.17 -0.44
C ILE A 26 6.48 -3.43 -1.20
N ILE A 27 5.58 -4.41 -1.34
CA ILE A 27 5.85 -5.64 -2.09
C ILE A 27 6.10 -5.34 -3.57
N ALA A 28 5.27 -4.48 -4.18
CA ALA A 28 5.45 -4.07 -5.57
C ALA A 28 6.82 -3.40 -5.79
N TYR A 29 7.23 -2.51 -4.88
CA TYR A 29 8.55 -1.89 -4.91
C TYR A 29 9.69 -2.92 -4.81
N ALA A 30 9.60 -3.86 -3.86
CA ALA A 30 10.61 -4.89 -3.68
C ALA A 30 10.77 -5.77 -4.94
N LEU A 31 9.66 -6.19 -5.54
CA LEU A 31 9.66 -6.94 -6.80
C LEU A 31 10.28 -6.13 -7.94
N PHE A 32 9.89 -4.86 -8.07
CA PHE A 32 10.40 -3.97 -9.10
C PHE A 32 11.90 -3.73 -8.95
N GLN A 33 12.38 -3.57 -7.71
CA GLN A 33 13.79 -3.40 -7.40
C GLN A 33 14.60 -4.64 -7.83
N ILE A 34 14.13 -5.85 -7.51
CA ILE A 34 14.84 -7.08 -7.89
C ILE A 34 14.89 -7.26 -9.41
N ILE A 35 13.80 -6.95 -10.11
CA ILE A 35 13.68 -7.14 -11.57
C ILE A 35 14.55 -6.13 -12.33
N LEU A 36 14.49 -4.85 -11.96
CA LEU A 36 15.17 -3.80 -12.72
C LEU A 36 16.57 -3.47 -12.21
N PHE A 37 16.80 -3.67 -10.91
CA PHE A 37 18.06 -3.33 -10.25
C PHE A 37 18.53 -4.49 -9.37
N PRO A 38 18.88 -5.65 -9.96
CA PRO A 38 19.25 -6.86 -9.21
C PRO A 38 20.48 -6.66 -8.32
N SER A 39 21.36 -5.71 -8.65
CA SER A 39 22.55 -5.36 -7.87
C SER A 39 22.29 -4.31 -6.78
N ALA A 40 21.06 -3.76 -6.71
CA ALA A 40 20.74 -2.71 -5.77
C ALA A 40 20.76 -3.22 -4.32
N PRO A 41 21.15 -2.37 -3.36
CA PRO A 41 21.19 -2.76 -1.96
C PRO A 41 19.79 -3.12 -1.42
N LEU A 42 19.68 -4.27 -0.75
CA LEU A 42 18.42 -4.75 -0.18
C LEU A 42 17.87 -3.84 0.93
N TRP A 43 18.71 -3.01 1.56
CA TRP A 43 18.29 -2.07 2.60
C TRP A 43 17.42 -0.91 2.10
N LEU A 44 17.29 -0.72 0.79
CA LEU A 44 16.37 0.27 0.21
C LEU A 44 14.90 -0.11 0.45
N VAL A 45 14.58 -1.41 0.49
CA VAL A 45 13.21 -1.91 0.74
C VAL A 45 12.68 -1.51 2.12
N PRO A 46 13.38 -1.77 3.24
CA PRO A 46 12.90 -1.36 4.56
C PRO A 46 12.83 0.17 4.73
N ILE A 47 13.73 0.93 4.10
CA ILE A 47 13.63 2.40 4.11
C ILE A 47 12.38 2.87 3.38
N PHE A 48 12.13 2.32 2.19
CA PHE A 48 10.90 2.60 1.46
C PHE A 48 9.66 2.22 2.28
N ALA A 49 9.70 1.08 2.97
CA ALA A 49 8.62 0.66 3.87
C ALA A 49 8.34 1.69 4.98
N LEU A 50 9.36 2.23 5.62
CA LEU A 50 9.20 3.27 6.64
C LEU A 50 8.55 4.54 6.06
N ILE A 51 8.95 4.95 4.85
CA ILE A 51 8.36 6.11 4.17
C ILE A 51 6.88 5.87 3.88
N VAL A 52 6.54 4.70 3.33
CA VAL A 52 5.14 4.32 3.03
C VAL A 52 4.31 4.29 4.31
N ILE A 53 4.80 3.66 5.38
CA ILE A 53 4.11 3.62 6.68
C ILE A 53 3.90 5.03 7.24
N TYR A 54 4.90 5.90 7.15
CA TYR A 54 4.79 7.28 7.61
C TYR A 54 3.74 8.07 6.81
N ILE A 55 3.74 7.93 5.48
CA ILE A 55 2.75 8.58 4.61
C ILE A 55 1.35 8.07 4.92
N PHE A 56 1.16 6.75 5.00
CA PHE A 56 -0.16 6.18 5.26
C PHE A 56 -0.66 6.52 6.67
N SER A 57 0.21 6.47 7.69
CA SER A 57 -0.20 6.86 9.06
C SER A 57 -0.55 8.34 9.17
N ARG A 58 0.08 9.22 8.38
CA ARG A 58 -0.18 10.67 8.42
C ARG A 58 -1.35 11.12 7.53
N TYR A 59 -1.51 10.52 6.36
CA TYR A 59 -2.46 10.99 5.34
C TYR A 59 -3.68 10.09 5.17
N VAL A 60 -3.56 8.79 5.45
CA VAL A 60 -4.70 7.87 5.43
C VAL A 60 -5.29 7.80 6.82
N LYS A 61 -6.13 8.79 7.13
CA LYS A 61 -6.99 8.74 8.31
C LYS A 61 -8.15 7.77 8.01
N TRP A 62 -8.17 6.67 8.74
CA TRP A 62 -9.24 5.68 8.76
C TRP A 62 -10.62 6.28 9.05
#